data_AF-A0A2C9LA41-F1
#
_entry.id   AF-A0A2C9LA41-F1
#
_cell.length_a   1.000
_cell.length_b   1.000
_cell.length_c   1.000
_cell.angle_alpha   90.00
_cell.angle_beta   90.00
_cell.angle_gamma   90.00
#
_symmetry.space_group_name_H-M   'P 1'
#
loop_
_entity.id
_entity.type
_entity.pdbx_description
1 polymer ?
#
loop_
_entity_poly.entity_id
_entity_poly.type
_entity_poly.pdbx_seq_one_letter_code
_entity_poly.pdbx_strand_id
1 'polypeptide(L)'
;MSQYSPIFLDPIIDKDELKKELPENDLRRHRPLKAPTTDCSISPLFYDPTVQKFTNIMMKSGNKERVRLIMRKLFENLKHMQIARWNKATTLEEKSAIECDPLVLFKTAIDNCKPLLLTQRIVKGGIAYRVPVCARPKEQTFRAMKWILESCRDKERRIPMEEKLTLELMDAYNHQGKAMRKKQEVHKICESNRAYAHLR
;
A
#
# COMPACT_ATOMS: atom_id res chain seq x y z
N MET A 1 21.79 5.70 14.96
CA MET A 1 21.66 7.18 14.86
C MET A 1 21.83 7.57 13.39
N SER A 2 21.20 8.66 12.95
CA SER A 2 21.39 9.18 11.58
C SER A 2 22.80 9.76 11.43
N GLN A 3 23.47 9.48 10.31
CA GLN A 3 24.74 10.13 9.96
C GLN A 3 24.55 11.58 9.50
N TYR A 4 23.36 11.92 8.99
CA TYR A 4 23.03 13.28 8.59
C TYR A 4 22.68 14.15 9.79
N SER A 5 23.28 15.35 9.86
CA SER A 5 22.90 16.42 10.79
C SER A 5 21.47 16.91 10.50
N PRO A 6 20.72 17.41 11.49
CA PRO A 6 19.37 17.96 11.31
C PRO A 6 19.27 19.13 10.32
N ILE A 7 20.40 19.76 9.98
CA ILE A 7 20.48 20.85 9.01
C ILE A 7 20.20 20.35 7.57
N PHE A 8 20.50 19.08 7.28
CA PHE A 8 20.35 18.52 5.94
C PHE A 8 18.88 18.38 5.54
N LEU A 9 18.55 18.89 4.36
CA LEU A 9 17.22 18.76 3.75
C LEU A 9 17.13 17.48 2.90
N ASP A 10 15.93 16.91 2.80
CA ASP A 10 15.68 15.76 1.95
C ASP A 10 15.66 16.16 0.46
N PRO A 11 16.22 15.33 -0.44
CA PRO A 11 16.26 15.62 -1.86
C PRO A 11 14.87 15.50 -2.50
N ILE A 12 14.57 16.39 -3.45
CA ILE A 12 13.42 16.27 -4.34
C ILE A 12 13.80 15.36 -5.50
N ILE A 13 12.92 14.40 -5.83
CA ILE A 13 13.15 13.44 -6.92
C ILE A 13 12.30 13.79 -8.14
N ASP A 14 11.15 14.44 -7.94
CA ASP A 14 10.18 14.70 -9.01
C ASP A 14 10.70 15.73 -10.00
N LYS A 15 10.84 15.30 -11.26
CA LYS A 15 11.38 16.13 -12.35
C LYS A 15 10.58 17.41 -12.55
N ASP A 16 9.26 17.36 -12.39
CA ASP A 16 8.39 18.52 -12.58
C ASP A 16 8.49 19.52 -11.44
N GLU A 17 8.84 19.07 -10.23
CA GLU A 17 9.17 19.97 -9.12
C GLU A 17 10.53 20.63 -9.33
N LEU A 18 11.52 19.89 -9.85
CA LEU A 18 12.86 20.43 -10.15
C LEU A 18 12.86 21.50 -11.25
N LYS A 19 11.88 21.47 -12.16
CA LYS A 19 11.72 22.52 -13.19
C LYS A 19 11.21 23.84 -12.62
N LYS A 20 10.56 23.83 -11.46
CA LYS A 20 10.00 25.04 -10.86
C LYS A 20 11.13 25.88 -10.30
N GLU A 21 11.08 27.17 -10.55
CA GLU A 21 12.05 28.10 -9.97
C GLU A 21 11.90 28.12 -8.44
N LEU A 22 13.05 28.18 -7.76
CA LEU A 22 13.10 28.23 -6.31
C LEU A 22 12.72 29.63 -5.83
N PRO A 23 11.74 29.76 -4.92
CA PRO A 23 11.43 31.07 -4.34
C PRO A 23 12.64 31.62 -3.58
N GLU A 24 12.69 32.95 -3.44
CA GLU A 24 13.84 33.64 -2.85
C GLU A 24 14.11 33.22 -1.40
N ASN A 25 13.05 32.95 -0.63
CA ASN A 25 13.11 32.53 0.78
C ASN A 25 13.29 31.01 0.97
N ASP A 26 13.59 30.22 -0.06
CA ASP A 26 13.74 28.76 0.10
C ASP A 26 15.03 28.40 0.87
N LEU A 27 14.87 27.59 1.92
CA LEU A 27 15.95 27.08 2.76
C LEU A 27 17.00 26.29 1.95
N ARG A 28 16.61 25.76 0.78
CA ARG A 28 17.48 24.97 -0.11
C ARG A 28 18.65 25.75 -0.70
N ARG A 29 18.56 27.09 -0.76
CA ARG A 29 19.67 27.92 -1.26
C ARG A 29 20.88 27.91 -0.32
N HIS A 30 20.64 27.71 0.97
CA HIS A 30 21.65 27.83 2.02
C HIS A 30 21.97 26.51 2.73
N ARG A 31 21.04 25.54 2.73
CA ARG A 31 21.21 24.26 3.42
C ARG A 31 21.66 23.16 2.46
N PRO A 32 22.55 22.24 2.90
CA PRO A 32 22.93 21.10 2.09
C PRO A 32 21.78 20.09 1.96
N LEU A 33 21.78 19.35 0.84
CA LEU A 33 20.83 18.27 0.56
C LEU A 33 21.43 16.91 0.93
N LYS A 34 20.60 15.97 1.39
CA LYS A 34 21.01 14.57 1.56
C LYS A 34 21.16 13.89 0.20
N ALA A 35 22.00 12.86 0.15
CA ALA A 35 22.09 12.03 -1.04
C ALA A 35 20.75 11.28 -1.27
N PRO A 36 20.29 11.16 -2.52
CA PRO A 36 19.09 10.40 -2.84
C PRO A 36 19.30 8.91 -2.57
N THR A 37 18.20 8.22 -2.24
CA THR A 37 18.23 6.77 -2.03
C THR A 37 18.35 6.04 -3.37
N THR A 38 19.06 4.92 -3.39
CA THR A 38 19.28 4.09 -4.60
C THR A 38 18.00 3.54 -5.21
N ASP A 39 16.93 3.44 -4.41
CA ASP A 39 15.64 2.92 -4.84
C ASP A 39 14.74 3.96 -5.51
N CYS A 40 15.11 5.24 -5.43
CA CYS A 40 14.40 6.34 -6.08
C CYS A 40 15.10 6.62 -7.40
N SER A 41 14.52 6.16 -8.51
CA SER A 41 15.02 6.51 -9.83
C SER A 41 14.65 7.96 -10.16
N ILE A 42 15.58 8.68 -10.78
CA ILE A 42 15.35 10.04 -11.29
C ILE A 42 14.29 10.05 -12.40
N SER A 43 14.08 8.92 -13.10
CA SER A 43 13.01 8.77 -14.09
C SER A 43 11.66 8.49 -13.38
N PRO A 44 10.69 9.42 -13.44
CA PRO A 44 9.40 9.26 -12.73
C PRO A 44 8.44 8.30 -13.45
N LEU A 45 8.70 7.97 -14.72
CA LEU A 45 7.69 7.39 -15.62
C LEU A 45 7.20 6.01 -15.18
N PHE A 46 8.11 5.14 -14.71
CA PHE A 46 7.79 3.78 -14.27
C PHE A 46 7.92 3.61 -12.76
N TYR A 47 8.27 4.69 -12.05
CA TYR A 47 8.47 4.67 -10.63
C TYR A 47 7.14 4.92 -9.92
N ASP A 48 6.73 3.97 -9.09
CA ASP A 48 5.57 4.15 -8.24
C ASP A 48 5.94 3.98 -6.75
N PRO A 49 5.74 5.02 -5.92
CA PRO A 49 6.05 4.95 -4.49
C PRO A 49 5.20 3.91 -3.76
N THR A 50 3.99 3.62 -4.22
CA THR A 50 3.11 2.61 -3.60
C THR A 50 3.66 1.19 -3.81
N VAL A 51 4.10 0.88 -5.02
CA VAL A 51 4.72 -0.40 -5.38
C VAL A 51 6.07 -0.56 -4.67
N GLN A 52 6.86 0.50 -4.61
CA GLN A 52 8.14 0.51 -3.89
C GLN A 52 7.91 0.28 -2.38
N LYS A 53 6.91 0.93 -1.79
CA LYS A 53 6.56 0.73 -0.38
C LYS A 53 6.11 -0.70 -0.10
N PHE A 54 5.26 -1.27 -0.96
CA PHE A 54 4.81 -2.64 -0.84
C PHE A 54 5.96 -3.65 -0.97
N THR A 55 6.86 -3.44 -1.92
CA THR A 55 8.11 -4.21 -2.08
C THR A 55 8.93 -4.20 -0.79
N ASN A 56 9.10 -3.03 -0.16
CA ASN A 56 9.84 -2.91 1.09
C ASN A 56 9.16 -3.63 2.26
N ILE A 57 7.82 -3.62 2.33
CA ILE A 57 7.06 -4.35 3.37
C ILE A 57 7.14 -5.87 3.17
N MET A 58 7.17 -6.33 1.91
CA MET A 58 7.28 -7.74 1.58
C MET A 58 8.68 -8.32 1.88
N MET A 59 9.72 -7.50 1.73
CA MET A 59 11.12 -7.86 1.91
C MET A 59 11.43 -8.42 3.31
N LYS A 60 12.19 -9.51 3.33
CA LYS A 60 12.77 -10.13 4.53
C LYS A 60 14.27 -10.27 4.34
N SER A 61 15.03 -10.05 5.42
CA SER A 61 16.49 -10.26 5.44
C SER A 61 17.26 -9.49 4.36
N GLY A 62 16.77 -8.33 3.92
CA GLY A 62 17.44 -7.50 2.89
C GLY A 62 17.36 -8.03 1.45
N ASN A 63 16.66 -9.14 1.19
CA ASN A 63 16.60 -9.76 -0.13
C ASN A 63 15.65 -9.02 -1.09
N LYS A 64 16.06 -7.85 -1.58
CA LYS A 64 15.24 -7.00 -2.44
C LYS A 64 15.02 -7.55 -3.84
N GLU A 65 16.04 -8.18 -4.42
CA GLU A 65 15.98 -8.74 -5.77
C GLU A 65 14.92 -9.83 -5.91
N ARG A 66 14.86 -10.74 -4.94
CA ARG A 66 13.83 -11.80 -4.88
C ARG A 66 12.43 -11.20 -4.82
N VAL A 67 12.22 -10.15 -4.05
CA VAL A 67 10.92 -9.47 -3.98
C VAL A 67 10.58 -8.78 -5.29
N ARG A 68 11.55 -8.11 -5.94
CA ARG A 68 11.34 -7.51 -7.27
C ARG A 68 10.94 -8.56 -8.30
N LEU A 69 11.54 -9.75 -8.25
CA LEU A 69 11.14 -10.89 -9.11
C LEU A 69 9.68 -11.31 -8.84
N ILE A 70 9.30 -11.46 -7.57
CA ILE A 70 7.92 -11.80 -7.18
C ILE A 70 6.93 -10.73 -7.65
N MET A 71 7.25 -9.44 -7.47
CA MET A 71 6.41 -8.33 -7.91
C MET A 71 6.26 -8.28 -9.43
N ARG A 72 7.33 -8.57 -10.17
CA ARG A 72 7.26 -8.64 -11.64
C ARG A 72 6.31 -9.76 -12.09
N LYS A 73 6.49 -10.97 -11.54
CA LYS A 73 5.61 -12.12 -11.83
C LYS A 73 4.16 -11.87 -11.42
N LEU A 74 3.96 -11.17 -10.30
CA LEU A 74 2.63 -10.77 -9.83
C LEU A 74 1.91 -9.92 -10.89
N PHE A 75 2.55 -8.86 -11.40
CA PHE A 75 1.95 -8.00 -12.41
C PHE A 75 1.73 -8.71 -13.75
N GLU A 76 2.64 -9.61 -14.13
CA GLU A 76 2.49 -10.48 -15.29
C GLU A 76 1.25 -11.38 -15.14
N ASN A 77 1.11 -12.05 -14.00
CA ASN A 77 -0.04 -12.92 -13.71
C ASN A 77 -1.36 -12.15 -13.68
N LEU A 78 -1.41 -10.96 -13.04
CA LEU A 78 -2.59 -10.10 -13.03
C LEU A 78 -3.02 -9.74 -14.45
N LYS A 79 -2.05 -9.34 -15.29
CA LYS A 79 -2.29 -8.99 -16.69
C LYS A 79 -2.78 -10.19 -17.51
N HIS A 80 -2.15 -11.35 -17.37
CA HIS A 80 -2.59 -12.58 -18.03
C HIS A 80 -4.01 -12.99 -17.63
N MET A 81 -4.35 -12.91 -16.33
CA MET A 81 -5.69 -13.21 -15.84
C MET A 81 -6.76 -12.29 -16.45
N GLN A 82 -6.50 -10.98 -16.51
CA GLN A 82 -7.47 -10.04 -17.08
C GLN A 82 -7.58 -10.15 -18.58
N ILE A 83 -6.48 -10.34 -19.31
CA ILE A 83 -6.53 -10.58 -20.76
C ILE A 83 -7.32 -11.85 -21.06
N ALA A 84 -7.10 -12.93 -20.30
CA ALA A 84 -7.88 -14.16 -20.43
C ALA A 84 -9.37 -13.93 -20.15
N ARG A 85 -9.71 -13.08 -19.17
CA ARG A 85 -11.10 -12.69 -18.88
C ARG A 85 -11.70 -11.86 -20.02
N TRP A 86 -10.95 -10.89 -20.54
CA TRP A 86 -11.36 -10.02 -21.64
C TRP A 86 -11.59 -10.79 -22.94
N ASN A 87 -10.73 -11.77 -23.25
CA ASN A 87 -10.89 -12.65 -24.41
C ASN A 87 -12.13 -13.56 -24.31
N LYS A 88 -12.53 -13.94 -23.09
CA LYS A 88 -13.72 -14.76 -22.83
C LYS A 88 -15.02 -13.96 -22.85
N ALA A 89 -14.97 -12.64 -22.65
CA ALA A 89 -16.14 -11.79 -22.69
C ALA A 89 -16.66 -11.69 -24.14
N THR A 90 -17.96 -11.89 -24.32
CA THR A 90 -18.60 -11.89 -25.65
C THR A 90 -19.11 -10.50 -25.99
N THR A 91 -19.69 -9.81 -25.01
CA THR A 91 -20.34 -8.51 -25.19
C THR A 91 -19.33 -7.38 -25.09
N LEU A 92 -19.53 -6.31 -25.88
CA LEU A 92 -18.65 -5.13 -25.86
C LEU A 92 -18.67 -4.42 -24.50
N GLU A 93 -19.82 -4.39 -23.84
CA GLU A 93 -20.01 -3.78 -22.51
C GLU A 93 -19.15 -4.48 -21.45
N GLU A 94 -19.16 -5.81 -21.43
CA GLU A 94 -18.34 -6.62 -20.51
C GLU A 94 -16.85 -6.38 -20.73
N LYS A 95 -16.42 -6.25 -21.99
CA LYS A 95 -15.03 -5.93 -22.34
C LYS A 95 -14.60 -4.57 -21.82
N SER A 96 -15.48 -3.57 -21.89
CA SER A 96 -15.19 -2.22 -21.42
C SER A 96 -15.13 -2.11 -19.89
N ALA A 97 -15.85 -2.97 -19.17
CA ALA A 97 -15.83 -3.01 -17.71
C ALA A 97 -14.56 -3.68 -17.13
N ILE A 98 -13.81 -4.43 -17.95
CA ILE A 98 -12.62 -5.15 -17.51
C ILE A 98 -11.39 -4.25 -17.62
N GLU A 99 -10.90 -3.83 -16.46
CA GLU A 99 -9.63 -3.12 -16.36
C GLU A 99 -8.46 -4.09 -16.62
N CYS A 100 -7.60 -3.72 -17.57
CA CYS A 100 -6.48 -4.54 -18.00
C CYS A 100 -5.13 -4.04 -17.45
N ASP A 101 -5.06 -2.80 -16.95
CA ASP A 101 -3.85 -2.28 -16.33
C ASP A 101 -3.64 -2.88 -14.92
N PRO A 102 -2.60 -3.71 -14.72
CA PRO A 102 -2.36 -4.34 -13.43
C PRO A 102 -1.96 -3.35 -12.34
N LEU A 103 -1.46 -2.15 -12.69
CA LEU A 103 -1.09 -1.12 -11.72
C LEU A 103 -2.33 -0.43 -11.14
N VAL A 104 -3.34 -0.17 -11.97
CA VAL A 104 -4.64 0.36 -11.54
C VAL A 104 -5.35 -0.65 -10.64
N LEU A 105 -5.38 -1.92 -11.04
CA LEU A 105 -5.93 -3.01 -10.22
C LEU A 105 -5.25 -3.12 -8.85
N PHE A 106 -3.93 -3.02 -8.83
CA PHE A 106 -3.16 -3.07 -7.58
C PHE A 106 -3.50 -1.91 -6.64
N LYS A 107 -3.57 -0.67 -7.16
CA LYS A 107 -3.92 0.52 -6.36
C LYS A 107 -5.35 0.46 -5.84
N THR A 108 -6.30 0.14 -6.70
CA THR A 108 -7.72 0.03 -6.34
C THR A 108 -7.96 -1.08 -5.32
N ALA A 109 -7.31 -2.24 -5.46
CA ALA A 109 -7.36 -3.31 -4.46
C ALA A 109 -6.84 -2.86 -3.08
N ILE A 110 -5.72 -2.10 -3.05
CA ILE A 110 -5.21 -1.52 -1.80
C ILE A 110 -6.20 -0.51 -1.23
N ASP A 111 -6.76 0.37 -2.06
CA ASP A 111 -7.73 1.39 -1.66
C ASP A 111 -8.98 0.76 -1.04
N ASN A 112 -9.49 -0.31 -1.64
CA ASN A 112 -10.59 -1.10 -1.11
C ASN A 112 -10.28 -1.67 0.28
N CYS A 113 -9.04 -2.11 0.50
CA CYS A 113 -8.59 -2.66 1.79
C CYS A 113 -8.30 -1.60 2.87
N LYS A 114 -8.30 -0.30 2.55
CA LYS A 114 -8.02 0.77 3.53
C LYS A 114 -9.10 0.84 4.62
N PRO A 115 -8.73 0.73 5.92
CA PRO A 115 -9.67 0.95 7.01
C PRO A 115 -9.83 2.45 7.30
N LEU A 116 -11.06 2.94 7.43
CA LEU A 116 -11.33 4.32 7.82
C LEU A 116 -11.13 4.56 9.33
N LEU A 117 -11.62 3.63 10.15
CA LEU A 117 -11.51 3.65 11.59
C LEU A 117 -10.57 2.54 12.06
N LEU A 118 -9.79 2.84 13.09
CA LEU A 118 -8.97 1.88 13.83
C LEU A 118 -9.35 1.92 15.30
N THR A 119 -8.88 0.92 16.05
CA THR A 119 -8.98 0.91 17.50
C THR A 119 -7.64 1.23 18.13
N GLN A 120 -7.65 2.12 19.11
CA GLN A 120 -6.51 2.43 19.97
C GLN A 120 -6.77 1.86 21.36
N ARG A 121 -5.75 1.22 21.94
CA ARG A 121 -5.81 0.75 23.33
C ARG A 121 -5.54 1.94 24.24
N ILE A 122 -6.49 2.28 25.11
CA ILE A 122 -6.36 3.33 26.14
C ILE A 122 -6.63 2.72 27.50
N VAL A 123 -5.78 3.00 28.48
CA VAL A 123 -5.93 2.50 29.86
C VAL A 123 -6.43 3.64 30.74
N LYS A 124 -7.56 3.46 31.41
CA LYS A 124 -8.13 4.43 32.35
C LYS A 124 -8.67 3.70 33.57
N GLY A 125 -8.28 4.14 34.77
CA GLY A 125 -8.70 3.49 36.02
C GLY A 125 -8.32 2.01 36.10
N GLY A 126 -7.19 1.61 35.51
CA GLY A 126 -6.73 0.21 35.49
C GLY A 126 -7.39 -0.70 34.44
N ILE A 127 -8.43 -0.25 33.74
CA ILE A 127 -9.12 -1.02 32.69
C ILE A 127 -8.64 -0.55 31.31
N ALA A 128 -8.42 -1.49 30.40
CA ALA A 128 -8.03 -1.22 29.02
C ALA A 128 -9.25 -1.21 28.09
N TYR A 129 -9.52 -0.06 27.46
CA TYR A 129 -10.58 0.13 26.47
C TYR A 129 -10.01 0.10 25.05
N ARG A 130 -10.82 -0.38 24.10
CA ARG A 130 -10.56 -0.22 22.66
C ARG A 130 -11.36 0.98 22.16
N VAL A 131 -10.68 2.10 21.98
CA VAL A 131 -11.31 3.37 21.61
C VAL A 131 -11.23 3.53 20.08
N PRO A 132 -12.34 3.81 19.39
CA PRO A 132 -12.33 4.05 17.95
C PRO A 132 -11.70 5.41 17.61
N VAL A 133 -10.74 5.41 16.69
CA VAL A 133 -9.98 6.59 16.24
C VAL A 133 -9.94 6.63 14.71
N CYS A 134 -10.02 7.82 14.13
CA CYS A 134 -9.86 8.03 12.69
C CYS A 134 -8.44 7.67 12.25
N ALA A 135 -8.32 6.78 11.28
CA ALA A 135 -7.02 6.32 10.79
C ALA A 135 -6.32 7.40 9.97
N ARG A 136 -5.03 7.64 10.21
CA ARG A 136 -4.23 8.58 9.39
C ARG A 136 -3.98 7.98 8.00
N PRO A 137 -3.97 8.76 6.90
CA PRO A 137 -3.83 8.22 5.55
C PRO A 137 -2.62 7.29 5.34
N LYS A 138 -1.47 7.63 5.92
CA LYS A 138 -0.25 6.80 5.89
C LYS A 138 -0.40 5.48 6.65
N GLU A 139 -1.19 5.47 7.72
CA GLU A 139 -1.48 4.25 8.47
C GLU A 139 -2.52 3.40 7.73
N GLN A 140 -3.53 4.00 7.10
CA GLN A 140 -4.53 3.29 6.30
C GLN A 140 -3.88 2.46 5.19
N THR A 141 -3.00 3.09 4.40
CA THR A 141 -2.26 2.42 3.32
C THR A 141 -1.38 1.31 3.87
N PHE A 142 -0.67 1.56 4.98
CA PHE A 142 0.18 0.55 5.61
C PHE A 142 -0.62 -0.66 6.10
N ARG A 143 -1.76 -0.45 6.77
CA ARG A 143 -2.63 -1.53 7.27
C ARG A 143 -3.19 -2.37 6.12
N ALA A 144 -3.66 -1.74 5.06
CA ALA A 144 -4.14 -2.42 3.86
C ALA A 144 -3.06 -3.33 3.25
N MET A 145 -1.88 -2.77 2.95
CA MET A 145 -0.74 -3.54 2.42
C MET A 145 -0.32 -4.69 3.33
N LYS A 146 -0.31 -4.44 4.66
CA LYS A 146 0.06 -5.45 5.65
C LYS A 146 -0.96 -6.59 5.70
N TRP A 147 -2.26 -6.30 5.67
CA TRP A 147 -3.30 -7.33 5.72
C TRP A 147 -3.31 -8.24 4.50
N ILE A 148 -3.13 -7.68 3.30
CA ILE A 148 -2.96 -8.44 2.04
C ILE A 148 -1.74 -9.36 2.14
N LEU A 149 -0.62 -8.85 2.65
CA LEU A 149 0.60 -9.64 2.77
C LEU A 149 0.47 -10.75 3.83
N GLU A 150 -0.21 -10.48 4.94
CA GLU A 150 -0.49 -11.46 5.98
C GLU A 150 -1.39 -12.58 5.46
N SER A 151 -2.49 -12.26 4.77
CA SER A 151 -3.40 -13.29 4.24
C SER A 151 -2.70 -14.20 3.22
N CYS A 152 -1.76 -13.66 2.43
CA CYS A 152 -0.95 -14.46 1.51
C CYS A 152 0.08 -15.37 2.21
N ARG A 153 0.56 -14.96 3.39
CA ARG A 153 1.54 -15.72 4.18
C ARG A 153 0.92 -16.85 5.00
N ASP A 154 -0.39 -16.84 5.18
CA ASP A 154 -1.11 -17.91 5.85
C ASP A 154 -0.92 -19.25 5.11
N LYS A 155 -0.74 -20.33 5.87
CA LYS A 155 -0.22 -21.63 5.39
C LYS A 155 -1.24 -22.53 4.68
N GLU A 156 -2.46 -22.07 4.42
CA GLU A 156 -3.56 -22.93 3.97
C GLU A 156 -3.31 -23.68 2.66
N ARG A 157 -2.54 -23.11 1.71
CA ARG A 157 -2.23 -23.74 0.42
C ARG A 157 -0.75 -23.62 0.08
N ARG A 158 -0.16 -24.68 -0.51
CA ARG A 158 1.24 -24.71 -0.97
C ARG A 158 1.35 -24.21 -2.42
N ILE A 159 1.07 -22.93 -2.60
CA ILE A 159 1.11 -22.19 -3.88
C ILE A 159 2.26 -21.16 -3.81
N PRO A 160 2.96 -20.86 -4.91
CA PRO A 160 3.97 -19.79 -4.94
C PRO A 160 3.38 -18.43 -4.52
N MET A 161 4.24 -17.55 -3.99
CA MET A 161 3.81 -16.28 -3.40
C MET A 161 3.17 -15.35 -4.44
N GLU A 162 3.71 -15.31 -5.65
CA GLU A 162 3.21 -14.51 -6.77
C GLU A 162 1.76 -14.84 -7.12
N GLU A 163 1.41 -16.13 -7.22
CA GLU A 163 0.04 -16.56 -7.54
C GLU A 163 -0.93 -16.27 -6.38
N LYS A 164 -0.52 -16.50 -5.13
CA LYS A 164 -1.34 -16.16 -3.96
C LYS A 164 -1.68 -14.68 -3.90
N LEU A 165 -0.68 -13.82 -4.12
CA LEU A 165 -0.87 -12.37 -4.17
C LEU A 165 -1.81 -11.96 -5.30
N THR A 166 -1.69 -12.62 -6.46
CA THR A 166 -2.54 -12.35 -7.62
C THR A 166 -4.01 -12.63 -7.27
N LEU A 167 -4.29 -13.79 -6.67
CA LEU A 167 -5.65 -14.18 -6.25
C LEU A 167 -6.21 -13.23 -5.20
N GLU A 168 -5.46 -12.98 -4.13
CA GLU A 168 -5.92 -12.12 -3.03
C GLU A 168 -6.15 -10.66 -3.50
N LEU A 169 -5.33 -10.14 -4.42
CA LEU A 169 -5.56 -8.81 -5.00
C LEU A 169 -6.80 -8.76 -5.88
N MET A 170 -7.06 -9.80 -6.68
CA MET A 170 -8.28 -9.88 -7.49
C MET A 170 -9.52 -9.99 -6.60
N ASP A 171 -9.45 -10.77 -5.52
CA ASP A 171 -10.53 -10.87 -4.55
C ASP A 171 -10.76 -9.51 -3.87
N ALA A 172 -9.70 -8.83 -3.42
CA ALA A 172 -9.78 -7.51 -2.82
C ALA A 172 -10.32 -6.43 -3.78
N TYR A 173 -10.00 -6.52 -5.08
CA TYR A 173 -10.57 -5.67 -6.12
C TYR A 173 -12.09 -5.85 -6.19
N ASN A 174 -12.59 -7.09 -6.09
CA ASN A 174 -14.01 -7.40 -6.05
C ASN A 174 -14.64 -7.26 -4.65
N HIS A 175 -13.98 -6.59 -3.70
CA HIS A 175 -14.41 -6.43 -2.30
C HIS A 175 -14.59 -7.76 -1.51
N GLN A 176 -13.92 -8.81 -1.95
CA GLN A 176 -13.90 -10.13 -1.33
C GLN A 176 -12.49 -10.44 -0.77
N GLY A 177 -12.32 -11.63 -0.21
CA GLY A 177 -11.03 -12.09 0.31
C GLY A 177 -10.80 -11.80 1.79
N LYS A 178 -9.68 -12.32 2.30
CA LYS A 178 -9.39 -12.30 3.75
C LYS A 178 -8.95 -10.93 4.23
N ALA A 179 -8.21 -10.19 3.41
CA ALA A 179 -7.82 -8.82 3.72
C ALA A 179 -9.04 -7.90 3.90
N MET A 180 -10.06 -8.04 3.04
CA MET A 180 -11.31 -7.29 3.16
C MET A 180 -12.12 -7.69 4.40
N ARG A 181 -12.17 -8.98 4.71
CA ARG A 181 -12.79 -9.47 5.96
C ARG A 181 -12.13 -8.87 7.20
N LYS A 182 -10.80 -8.80 7.26
CA LYS A 182 -10.06 -8.13 8.36
C LYS A 182 -10.47 -6.66 8.50
N LYS A 183 -10.61 -5.93 7.40
CA LYS A 183 -11.11 -4.53 7.41
C LYS A 183 -12.50 -4.44 8.04
N GLN A 184 -13.42 -5.29 7.61
CA GLN A 184 -14.80 -5.31 8.11
C GLN A 184 -14.86 -5.68 9.60
N GLU A 185 -14.06 -6.65 10.04
CA GLU A 185 -13.95 -7.03 11.46
C GLU A 185 -13.49 -5.86 12.32
N VAL A 186 -12.49 -5.09 11.87
CA VAL A 186 -12.03 -3.89 12.58
C VAL A 186 -13.13 -2.84 12.66
N HIS A 187 -13.89 -2.61 11.58
CA HIS A 187 -15.01 -1.67 11.59
C HIS A 187 -16.14 -2.10 12.53
N LYS A 188 -16.47 -3.40 12.55
CA LYS A 188 -17.45 -3.96 13.49
C LYS A 188 -17.04 -3.76 14.95
N ILE A 189 -15.75 -3.93 15.26
CA ILE A 189 -15.20 -3.67 16.60
C ILE A 189 -15.29 -2.17 16.93
N CYS A 190 -14.97 -1.27 15.98
CA CYS A 190 -15.10 0.17 16.18
C CYS A 190 -16.56 0.58 16.44
N GLU A 191 -17.50 0.01 15.70
CA GLU A 191 -18.93 0.27 15.83
C GLU A 191 -19.46 -0.19 17.19
N SER A 192 -19.09 -1.41 17.61
CA SER A 192 -19.46 -1.94 18.93
C SER A 192 -18.94 -1.08 20.08
N ASN A 193 -17.81 -0.40 19.89
CA ASN A 193 -17.14 0.44 20.88
C ASN A 193 -17.38 1.95 20.66
N ARG A 194 -18.40 2.33 19.87
CA ARG A 194 -18.68 3.74 19.54
C ARG A 194 -18.86 4.63 20.77
N ALA A 195 -19.43 4.08 21.85
CA ALA A 195 -19.64 4.80 23.11
C ALA A 195 -18.33 5.32 23.73
N TYR A 196 -17.21 4.62 23.53
CA TYR A 196 -15.91 4.97 24.09
C TYR A 196 -15.17 6.06 23.31
N ALA A 197 -15.74 6.60 22.22
CA ALA A 197 -15.12 7.65 21.42
C ALA A 197 -14.75 8.93 22.20
N HIS A 198 -15.41 9.16 23.35
CA HIS A 198 -15.12 10.28 24.25
C HIS A 198 -13.80 10.12 25.05
N LEU A 199 -13.22 8.93 25.08
CA LEU A 199 -12.00 8.63 25.84
C LEU A 199 -10.69 8.90 25.07
N ARG A 200 -10.78 9.43 23.84
CA ARG A 200 -9.63 9.66 22.95
C ARG A 200 -8.87 10.94 23.26
#